data_AF-A0A7C9G056-F1
#
_entry.id   AF-A0A7C9G056-F1
#
_cell.length_a   1.000
_cell.length_b   1.000
_cell.length_c   1.000
_cell.angle_alpha   90.00
_cell.angle_beta   90.00
_cell.angle_gamma   90.00
#
_symmetry.space_group_name_H-M   'P 1'
#
loop_
_entity.id
_entity.type
_entity.pdbx_description
1 polymer ?
#
loop_
_entity_poly.entity_id
_entity_poly.type
_entity_poly.pdbx_seq_one_letter_code
_entity_poly.pdbx_strand_id
1 'polypeptide(L)'
;MKSLFFKWLMTSAVLSIALIWTFFTQLWSIAADWLATQDPNQPVLSNTDMPAIRTVKFLPIEQQVTSVTVSDLRVLAHAGATATVEMLLTSSQPTTLYPAVRVYLRAGEKTVRTVVYRPAEYAHRERLETEAIRLNISLQPGETGFTASAFFDFGGV
;
A
#
# COMPACT_ATOMS: atom_id res chain seq x y z
N MET A 1 -5.44 45.53 -51.93
CA MET A 1 -5.00 45.32 -50.53
C MET A 1 -5.76 44.25 -49.74
N LYS A 2 -6.88 43.66 -50.23
CA LYS A 2 -7.64 42.62 -49.49
C LYS A 2 -7.00 41.22 -49.46
N SER A 3 -6.28 40.85 -50.52
CA SER A 3 -5.64 39.51 -50.66
C SER A 3 -4.45 39.29 -49.72
N LEU A 4 -3.62 40.32 -49.51
CA LEU A 4 -2.49 40.24 -48.58
C LEU A 4 -2.97 40.11 -47.12
N PHE A 5 -3.99 40.87 -46.74
CA PHE A 5 -4.56 40.78 -45.38
C PHE A 5 -5.13 39.39 -45.09
N PHE A 6 -5.85 38.79 -46.05
CA PHE A 6 -6.39 37.44 -45.89
C PHE A 6 -5.31 36.35 -45.76
N LYS A 7 -4.21 36.49 -46.51
CA LYS A 7 -3.06 35.57 -46.38
C LYS A 7 -2.40 35.66 -45.01
N TRP A 8 -2.16 36.88 -44.50
CA TRP A 8 -1.59 37.10 -43.16
C TRP A 8 -2.50 36.59 -42.05
N LEU A 9 -3.82 36.74 -42.21
CA LEU A 9 -4.80 36.24 -41.25
C LEU A 9 -4.79 34.71 -41.20
N MET A 10 -4.68 34.05 -42.36
CA MET A 10 -4.59 32.58 -42.43
C MET A 10 -3.27 32.03 -41.87
N THR A 11 -2.13 32.65 -42.17
CA THR A 11 -0.85 32.22 -41.58
C THR A 11 -0.84 32.41 -40.06
N SER A 12 -1.39 33.51 -39.54
CA SER A 12 -1.53 33.73 -38.09
C SER A 12 -2.44 32.70 -37.43
N ALA A 13 -3.56 32.36 -38.06
CA ALA A 13 -4.48 31.34 -37.54
C ALA A 13 -3.81 29.96 -37.48
N VAL A 14 -3.11 29.54 -38.53
CA VAL A 14 -2.39 28.26 -38.55
C VAL A 14 -1.27 28.23 -37.52
N LEU A 15 -0.51 29.32 -37.38
CA LEU A 15 0.53 29.44 -36.37
C LEU A 15 -0.05 29.35 -34.95
N SER A 16 -1.19 30.00 -34.70
CA SER A 16 -1.86 29.97 -33.41
C SER A 16 -2.37 28.58 -33.06
N ILE A 17 -2.94 27.86 -34.02
CA ILE A 17 -3.39 26.47 -33.83
C ILE A 17 -2.20 25.56 -33.52
N ALA A 18 -1.09 25.71 -34.25
CA ALA A 18 0.13 24.94 -33.99
C ALA A 18 0.69 25.23 -32.59
N LEU A 19 0.70 26.49 -32.17
CA LEU A 19 1.17 26.91 -30.86
C LEU A 19 0.26 26.35 -29.74
N ILE A 20 -1.05 26.47 -29.89
CA ILE A 20 -2.03 25.90 -28.95
C ILE A 20 -1.84 24.38 -28.88
N TRP A 21 -1.61 23.69 -30.00
CA TRP A 21 -1.38 22.25 -30.01
C TRP A 21 -0.09 21.86 -29.26
N THR A 22 1.02 22.56 -29.50
CA THR A 22 2.30 22.27 -28.83
C THR A 22 2.25 22.53 -27.33
N PHE A 23 1.51 23.56 -26.91
CA PHE A 23 1.36 23.92 -25.50
C PHE A 23 0.10 23.36 -24.86
N PHE A 24 -0.70 22.55 -25.59
CA PHE A 24 -1.99 22.06 -25.11
C PHE A 24 -1.83 21.27 -23.82
N THR A 25 -0.82 20.39 -23.76
CA THR A 25 -0.51 19.59 -22.57
C THR A 25 -0.14 20.43 -21.36
N GLN A 26 0.64 21.51 -21.58
CA GLN A 26 1.05 22.44 -20.53
C GLN A 26 -0.11 23.32 -20.06
N LEU A 27 -0.96 23.78 -20.99
CA LEU A 27 -2.16 24.54 -20.68
C LEU A 27 -3.17 23.69 -19.89
N TRP A 28 -3.30 22.41 -20.24
CA TRP A 28 -4.18 21.48 -19.55
C TRP A 28 -3.70 21.15 -18.14
N SER A 29 -2.39 20.98 -17.93
CA SER A 29 -1.85 20.76 -16.58
C SER A 29 -2.01 21.98 -15.68
N ILE A 30 -1.79 23.20 -16.20
CA ILE A 30 -1.98 24.44 -15.45
C ILE A 30 -3.46 24.64 -15.10
N ALA A 31 -4.37 24.34 -16.04
CA ALA A 31 -5.81 24.42 -15.78
C ALA A 31 -6.27 23.38 -14.75
N ALA A 32 -5.72 22.16 -14.80
CA ALA A 32 -6.01 21.11 -13.83
C ALA A 32 -5.51 21.48 -12.42
N ASP A 33 -4.30 22.03 -12.30
CA ASP A 33 -3.75 22.52 -11.03
C ASP A 33 -4.60 23.67 -10.47
N TRP A 34 -5.04 24.61 -11.31
CA TRP A 34 -5.91 25.71 -10.88
C TRP A 34 -7.27 25.21 -10.39
N LEU A 35 -7.85 24.20 -11.07
CA LEU A 35 -9.10 23.57 -10.66
C LEU A 35 -8.94 22.78 -9.35
N ALA A 36 -7.81 22.09 -9.16
CA ALA A 36 -7.50 21.34 -7.94
C ALA A 36 -7.24 22.26 -6.74
N THR A 37 -6.71 23.47 -6.97
CA THR A 37 -6.45 24.47 -5.92
C THR A 37 -7.74 25.09 -5.35
N GLN A 38 -8.87 24.97 -6.05
CA GLN A 38 -10.17 25.44 -5.54
C GLN A 38 -10.88 24.48 -4.59
N ASP A 39 -10.33 23.27 -4.38
CA ASP A 39 -10.91 22.28 -3.47
C ASP A 39 -10.16 22.30 -2.12
N PRO A 40 -10.69 23.00 -1.09
CA PRO A 40 -9.97 23.25 0.17
C PRO A 40 -9.71 21.97 1.01
N ASN A 41 -10.18 20.81 0.56
CA ASN A 41 -10.04 19.52 1.24
C ASN A 41 -9.10 18.54 0.53
N GLN A 42 -8.40 18.93 -0.55
CA GLN A 42 -7.39 18.06 -1.16
C GLN A 42 -6.00 18.26 -0.53
N PRO A 43 -5.30 17.18 -0.12
CA PRO A 43 -3.93 17.29 0.34
C PRO A 43 -3.04 17.62 -0.85
N VAL A 44 -2.73 18.90 -1.04
CA VAL A 44 -1.79 19.38 -2.07
C VAL A 44 -0.38 18.98 -1.65
N LEU A 45 0.14 17.91 -2.25
CA LEU A 45 1.57 17.64 -2.22
C LEU A 45 2.25 18.73 -3.07
N SER A 46 2.98 19.63 -2.41
CA SER A 46 3.61 20.77 -3.06
C SER A 46 4.75 20.29 -3.96
N ASN A 47 4.99 20.94 -5.10
CA ASN A 47 6.11 20.63 -5.99
C ASN A 47 7.48 20.74 -5.30
N THR A 48 7.55 21.44 -4.16
CA THR A 48 8.73 21.48 -3.28
C THR A 48 9.01 20.13 -2.58
N ASP A 49 8.01 19.27 -2.46
CA ASP A 49 8.10 17.92 -1.88
C ASP A 49 8.38 16.83 -2.93
N MET A 50 8.28 17.17 -4.22
CA MET A 50 8.49 16.26 -5.34
C MET A 50 9.94 15.73 -5.50
N PRO A 51 11.03 16.45 -5.14
CA PRO A 51 12.36 15.84 -5.11
C PRO A 51 12.54 14.84 -3.96
N ALA A 52 11.72 14.90 -2.90
CA ALA A 52 11.74 13.89 -1.83
C ALA A 52 11.01 12.59 -2.24
N ILE A 53 9.92 12.70 -3.00
CA ILE A 53 9.05 11.57 -3.37
C ILE A 53 9.63 10.70 -4.49
N ARG A 54 10.61 11.20 -5.27
CA ARG A 54 11.32 10.43 -6.31
C ARG A 54 12.66 9.85 -5.90
N THR A 55 12.96 9.75 -4.60
CA THR A 55 14.00 8.79 -4.19
C THR A 55 13.40 7.39 -4.23
N VAL A 56 13.57 6.70 -5.37
CA VAL A 56 13.66 5.24 -5.34
C VAL A 56 14.91 4.95 -4.51
N LYS A 57 14.73 4.92 -3.18
CA LYS A 57 15.78 4.60 -2.24
C LYS A 57 16.03 3.12 -2.45
N PHE A 58 16.94 2.79 -3.36
CA PHE A 58 17.52 1.47 -3.45
C PHE A 58 18.18 1.22 -2.10
N LEU A 59 17.46 0.50 -1.25
CA LEU A 59 18.01 0.00 -0.01
C LEU A 59 19.24 -0.83 -0.40
N PRO A 60 20.44 -0.57 0.17
CA PRO A 60 21.62 -1.38 -0.08
C PRO A 60 21.26 -2.87 0.08
N ILE A 61 21.93 -3.75 -0.65
CA ILE A 61 21.70 -5.22 -0.62
C ILE A 61 21.75 -5.81 0.81
N GLU A 62 22.38 -5.11 1.75
CA GLU A 62 22.45 -5.45 3.18
C GLU A 62 21.18 -5.05 3.97
N GLN A 63 20.37 -4.14 3.43
CA GLN A 63 18.99 -3.83 3.85
C GLN A 63 18.00 -4.60 2.98
N GLN A 64 18.23 -5.89 2.83
CA GLN A 64 17.25 -6.82 2.27
C GLN A 64 15.89 -6.50 2.91
N VAL A 65 14.90 -6.16 2.07
CA VAL A 65 13.53 -5.96 2.52
C VAL A 65 13.10 -7.26 3.15
N THR A 66 13.20 -7.30 4.47
CA THR A 66 12.78 -8.41 5.30
C THR A 66 11.28 -8.61 5.06
N SER A 67 10.96 -9.42 4.07
CA SER A 67 9.59 -9.61 3.61
C SER A 67 9.08 -10.86 4.30
N VAL A 68 8.06 -10.68 5.13
CA VAL A 68 7.23 -11.77 5.61
C VAL A 68 5.90 -11.62 4.94
N THR A 69 5.47 -12.69 4.30
CA THR A 69 4.15 -12.77 3.70
C THR A 69 3.31 -13.74 4.50
N VAL A 70 2.07 -13.35 4.75
CA VAL A 70 1.04 -14.21 5.31
C VAL A 70 0.11 -14.59 4.17
N SER A 71 -0.06 -15.87 3.94
CA SER A 71 -0.92 -16.40 2.90
C SER A 71 -1.74 -17.58 3.43
N ASP A 72 -2.69 -18.05 2.62
CA ASP A 72 -3.47 -19.26 2.91
C ASP A 72 -4.14 -19.25 4.30
N LEU A 73 -4.84 -18.14 4.57
CA LEU A 73 -5.60 -17.92 5.80
C LEU A 73 -6.83 -18.83 5.81
N ARG A 74 -6.90 -19.76 6.76
CA ARG A 74 -8.02 -20.68 6.89
C ARG A 74 -8.40 -20.94 8.35
N VAL A 75 -9.66 -21.27 8.59
CA VAL A 75 -10.14 -21.77 9.88
C VAL A 75 -10.12 -23.29 9.83
N LEU A 76 -9.37 -23.92 10.73
CA LEU A 76 -9.32 -25.39 10.83
C LEU A 76 -10.46 -25.93 11.69
N ALA A 77 -10.71 -25.25 12.82
CA ALA A 77 -11.72 -25.66 13.77
C ALA A 77 -12.28 -24.44 14.50
N HIS A 78 -13.53 -24.54 14.91
CA HIS A 78 -14.19 -23.55 15.75
C HIS A 78 -14.99 -24.26 16.84
N ALA A 79 -14.76 -23.87 18.09
CA ALA A 79 -15.44 -24.40 19.25
C ALA A 79 -15.80 -23.26 20.21
N GLY A 80 -17.08 -22.93 20.28
CA GLY A 80 -17.60 -21.91 21.20
C GLY A 80 -16.96 -20.55 20.98
N ALA A 81 -16.25 -20.03 22.00
CA ALA A 81 -15.57 -18.74 21.94
C ALA A 81 -14.11 -18.85 21.44
N THR A 82 -13.73 -19.95 20.80
CA THR A 82 -12.37 -20.16 20.30
C THR A 82 -12.38 -20.68 18.86
N ALA A 83 -11.42 -20.24 18.06
CA ALA A 83 -11.15 -20.80 16.74
C ALA A 83 -9.67 -21.08 16.57
N THR A 84 -9.36 -22.21 15.94
CA THR A 84 -8.00 -22.56 15.52
C THR A 84 -7.87 -22.17 14.06
N VAL A 85 -7.02 -21.18 13.80
CA VAL A 85 -6.72 -20.70 12.45
C VAL A 85 -5.33 -21.17 12.03
N GLU A 86 -5.21 -21.50 10.75
CA GLU A 86 -3.93 -21.83 10.11
C GLU A 86 -3.61 -20.76 9.08
N MET A 87 -2.33 -20.41 9.00
CA MET A 87 -1.82 -19.48 7.99
C MET A 87 -0.41 -19.89 7.60
N LEU A 88 -0.09 -19.67 6.33
CA LEU A 88 1.23 -19.92 5.79
C LEU A 88 2.07 -18.66 5.93
N LEU A 89 3.14 -18.75 6.72
CA LEU A 89 4.17 -17.72 6.84
C LEU A 89 5.32 -18.06 5.90
N THR A 90 5.70 -17.10 5.06
CA THR A 90 6.86 -17.21 4.17
C THR A 90 7.77 -16.03 4.40
N SER A 91 9.05 -16.29 4.69
CA SER A 91 10.07 -15.25 4.85
C SER A 91 11.22 -15.45 3.87
N SER A 92 11.60 -14.36 3.20
CA SER A 92 12.76 -14.35 2.29
C SER A 92 14.10 -14.28 3.05
N GLN A 93 14.15 -13.45 4.09
CA GLN A 93 15.22 -13.31 5.09
C GLN A 93 14.71 -12.40 6.21
N PRO A 94 15.17 -12.55 7.47
CA PRO A 94 15.98 -13.64 8.00
C PRO A 94 15.13 -14.88 8.32
N THR A 95 15.65 -16.08 8.01
CA THR A 95 14.93 -17.35 8.28
C THR A 95 15.13 -17.86 9.71
N THR A 96 16.05 -17.29 10.48
CA THR A 96 16.36 -17.70 11.86
C THR A 96 15.53 -16.97 12.92
N LEU A 97 14.76 -15.97 12.51
CA LEU A 97 13.89 -15.20 13.40
C LEU A 97 12.45 -15.42 12.99
N TYR A 98 11.59 -15.45 14.00
CA TYR A 98 10.15 -15.52 13.80
C TYR A 98 9.51 -14.15 13.98
N PRO A 99 8.55 -13.78 13.12
CA PRO A 99 7.85 -12.51 13.21
C PRO A 99 6.73 -12.58 14.26
N ALA A 100 6.36 -11.41 14.79
CA ALA A 100 5.07 -11.28 15.46
C ALA A 100 3.95 -11.30 14.42
N VAL A 101 2.83 -11.94 14.76
CA VAL A 101 1.65 -12.06 13.91
C VAL A 101 0.55 -11.20 14.48
N ARG A 102 0.01 -10.31 13.66
CA ARG A 102 -1.14 -9.47 13.99
C ARG A 102 -2.37 -10.03 13.32
N VAL A 103 -3.33 -10.48 14.12
CA VAL A 103 -4.64 -10.96 13.65
C VAL A 103 -5.65 -9.84 13.84
N TYR A 104 -6.25 -9.42 12.74
CA TYR A 104 -7.32 -8.43 12.69
C TYR A 104 -8.66 -9.14 12.57
N LEU A 105 -9.44 -9.08 13.63
CA LEU A 105 -10.78 -9.65 13.69
C LEU A 105 -11.77 -8.62 13.18
N ARG A 106 -12.67 -9.07 12.31
CA ARG A 106 -13.58 -8.22 11.55
C ARG A 106 -15.03 -8.52 11.90
N ALA A 107 -15.84 -7.47 11.88
CA ALA A 107 -17.30 -7.55 11.83
C ALA A 107 -17.74 -6.95 10.49
N GLY A 108 -18.11 -7.81 9.54
CA GLY A 108 -18.22 -7.43 8.13
C GLY A 108 -16.91 -6.89 7.57
N GLU A 109 -16.92 -5.68 7.03
CA GLU A 109 -15.74 -5.03 6.43
C GLU A 109 -14.85 -4.27 7.43
N LYS A 110 -15.31 -4.11 8.68
CA LYS A 110 -14.59 -3.31 9.68
C LYS A 110 -13.76 -4.21 10.60
N THR A 111 -12.48 -3.87 10.79
CA THR A 111 -11.67 -4.44 11.87
C THR A 111 -12.19 -3.91 13.21
N VAL A 112 -12.63 -4.83 14.08
CA VAL A 112 -13.17 -4.51 15.42
C VAL A 112 -12.17 -4.77 16.52
N ARG A 113 -11.25 -5.73 16.33
CA ARG A 113 -10.23 -6.08 17.31
C ARG A 113 -8.96 -6.54 16.63
N THR A 114 -7.83 -6.21 17.25
CA THR A 114 -6.52 -6.65 16.80
C THR A 114 -5.86 -7.42 17.93
N VAL A 115 -5.39 -8.63 17.65
CA VAL A 115 -4.63 -9.47 18.59
C VAL A 115 -3.23 -9.65 18.02
N VAL A 116 -2.23 -9.53 18.87
CA VAL A 116 -0.83 -9.72 18.48
C VAL A 116 -0.32 -10.98 19.17
N TYR A 117 0.24 -11.89 18.37
CA TYR A 117 0.90 -13.11 18.82
C TYR A 117 2.40 -12.94 18.58
N ARG A 118 3.18 -12.93 19.64
CA ARG A 118 4.64 -12.96 19.59
C ARG A 118 5.12 -14.36 19.22
N PRO A 119 6.35 -14.51 18.71
CA PRO A 119 6.94 -15.82 18.39
C PRO A 119 6.80 -16.87 19.51
N ALA A 120 6.94 -16.45 20.77
CA ALA A 120 6.79 -17.34 21.92
C ALA A 120 5.36 -17.85 22.17
N GLU A 121 4.34 -17.25 21.54
CA GLU A 121 2.92 -17.56 21.75
C GLU A 121 2.36 -18.55 20.73
N TYR A 122 3.19 -19.02 19.80
CA TYR A 122 2.78 -20.01 18.80
C TYR A 122 3.87 -21.02 18.52
N ALA A 123 3.46 -22.23 18.15
CA ALA A 123 4.39 -23.29 17.79
C ALA A 123 4.98 -23.01 16.40
N HIS A 124 6.30 -23.14 16.28
CA HIS A 124 7.02 -22.96 15.04
C HIS A 124 8.31 -23.78 15.01
N ARG A 125 8.91 -23.99 13.83
CA ARG A 125 10.19 -24.70 13.69
C ARG A 125 11.38 -23.80 14.01
N GLU A 126 12.59 -24.33 13.82
CA GLU A 126 13.82 -23.56 13.98
C GLU A 126 14.05 -22.54 12.85
N ARG A 127 13.50 -22.77 11.65
CA ARG A 127 13.71 -21.90 10.48
C ARG A 127 12.42 -21.60 9.73
N LEU A 128 12.19 -20.32 9.47
CA LEU A 128 11.06 -19.78 8.73
C LEU A 128 11.44 -19.55 7.26
N GLU A 129 11.36 -20.59 6.44
CA GLU A 129 11.39 -20.45 4.97
C GLU A 129 9.96 -20.32 4.45
N THR A 130 9.17 -21.37 4.66
CA THR A 130 7.74 -21.43 4.38
C THR A 130 7.14 -22.43 5.35
N GLU A 131 6.29 -21.95 6.27
CA GLU A 131 5.73 -22.77 7.33
C GLU A 131 4.28 -22.43 7.62
N ALA A 132 3.45 -23.46 7.75
CA ALA A 132 2.09 -23.32 8.23
C ALA A 132 2.08 -23.27 9.76
N ILE A 133 1.66 -22.14 10.32
CA ILE A 133 1.51 -21.97 11.76
C ILE A 133 0.04 -22.05 12.15
N ARG A 134 -0.21 -22.46 13.40
CA ARG A 134 -1.56 -22.56 13.96
C ARG A 134 -1.70 -21.66 15.16
N LEU A 135 -2.73 -20.80 15.14
CA LEU A 135 -3.04 -19.87 16.21
C LEU A 135 -4.42 -20.19 16.78
N ASN A 136 -4.52 -20.18 18.10
CA ASN A 136 -5.79 -20.24 18.80
C ASN A 136 -6.24 -18.81 19.10
N ILE A 137 -7.29 -18.38 18.41
CA ILE A 137 -7.90 -17.06 18.57
C ILE A 137 -9.13 -17.19 19.47
N SER A 138 -9.21 -16.37 20.51
CA SER A 138 -10.46 -16.16 21.23
C SER A 138 -11.37 -15.30 20.36
N LEU A 139 -12.65 -15.65 20.28
CA LEU A 139 -13.67 -14.96 19.51
C LEU A 139 -14.64 -14.24 20.46
N GLN A 140 -15.06 -13.05 20.06
CA GLN A 140 -16.06 -12.25 20.76
C GLN A 140 -17.36 -12.16 19.94
N PRO A 141 -18.52 -11.95 20.59
CA PRO A 141 -19.78 -11.78 19.89
C PRO A 141 -19.70 -10.66 18.84
N GLY A 142 -20.17 -10.95 17.62
CA GLY A 142 -20.18 -10.01 16.50
C GLY A 142 -18.94 -10.05 15.61
N GLU A 143 -17.91 -10.84 15.93
CA GLU A 143 -16.79 -11.10 15.03
C GLU A 143 -17.19 -12.14 13.98
N THR A 144 -17.10 -11.77 12.69
CA THR A 144 -17.56 -12.58 11.55
C THR A 144 -16.42 -13.05 10.65
N GLY A 145 -15.21 -12.51 10.79
CA GLY A 145 -14.07 -12.86 9.95
C GLY A 145 -12.74 -12.42 10.53
N PHE A 146 -11.65 -12.76 9.85
CA PHE A 146 -10.31 -12.34 10.25
C PHE A 146 -9.40 -12.13 9.04
N THR A 147 -8.37 -11.33 9.24
CA THR A 147 -7.21 -11.19 8.35
C THR A 147 -5.95 -11.15 9.21
N ALA A 148 -4.79 -11.44 8.65
CA ALA A 148 -3.55 -11.37 9.42
C ALA A 148 -2.41 -10.73 8.63
N SER A 149 -1.48 -10.12 9.36
CA SER A 149 -0.20 -9.64 8.86
C SER A 149 0.91 -10.09 9.80
N ALA A 150 2.13 -10.17 9.30
CA ALA A 150 3.29 -10.53 10.10
C ALA A 150 4.35 -9.43 9.99
N PHE A 151 5.05 -9.17 11.08
CA PHE A 151 6.09 -8.16 11.16
C PHE A 151 7.16 -8.59 12.15
N PHE A 152 8.41 -8.21 11.90
CA PHE A 152 9.46 -8.41 12.88
C PHE A 152 9.43 -7.29 13.91
N ASP A 153 9.31 -7.66 15.17
CA ASP A 153 9.42 -6.73 16.30
C ASP A 153 10.86 -6.77 16.82
N PHE A 154 11.64 -5.76 16.46
CA PHE A 154 13.00 -5.58 16.95
C PHE A 154 13.05 -4.77 18.25
N GLY A 155 11.90 -4.35 18.80
CA GLY A 155 11.80 -3.46 19.97
C GLY A 155 12.14 -4.11 21.32
N GLY A 156 12.69 -5.33 21.32
CA GLY A 156 13.03 -6.08 22.53
C GLY A 156 14.38 -6.79 22.47
N VAL A 157 15.28 -6.38 21.56
CA VAL A 157 16.70 -6.77 21.56
C VAL A 157 17.52 -5.67 22.21
#